data_AF-A0A7U9QZR8-F1
#
_entry.id   AF-A0A7U9QZR8-F1
#
_cell.length_a   1.000
_cell.length_b   1.000
_cell.length_c   1.000
_cell.angle_alpha   90.00
_cell.angle_beta   90.00
_cell.angle_gamma   90.00
#
_symmetry.space_group_name_H-M   'P 1'
#
loop_
_entity.id
_entity.type
_entity.pdbx_description
1 polymer ?
#
loop_
_entity_poly.entity_id
_entity_poly.type
_entity_poly.pdbx_seq_one_letter_code
_entity_poly.pdbx_strand_id
1 'polypeptide(L)'
;MDLQLICDLLVYSNDVISEEKDQEGKETLEVLKNTKKILEIINSKNPGSLGLHPIIYFYSKKGNFKPANFYATVLFVRELKQKKQFDKFTSVRAEFEEFIYKNDYIIDQINRNLRSTKKSAIPLKELFVLIMDSLADGCNEFDIRQAIKKKYNKINLVNDEDEIGESFNANRKSETYISTALKSVVRCGICGGVVHVNSSSVDHIVRKRDGGLGSAENGQITHPYCNTGYKN
;
A
#
# COMPACT_ATOMS: atom_id res chain seq x y z
N MET A 1 9.61 -21.15 1.72
CA MET A 1 8.50 -20.22 2.01
C MET A 1 8.34 -20.19 3.52
N ASP A 2 8.39 -19.02 4.14
CA ASP A 2 8.33 -18.91 5.60
C ASP A 2 6.91 -19.21 6.08
N LEU A 3 6.71 -20.35 6.74
CA LEU A 3 5.41 -20.79 7.26
C LEU A 3 4.83 -19.75 8.23
N GLN A 4 5.69 -19.01 8.93
CA GLN A 4 5.26 -17.96 9.84
C GLN A 4 4.58 -16.80 9.11
N LEU A 5 5.06 -16.46 7.91
CA LEU A 5 4.48 -15.39 7.08
C LEU A 5 3.03 -15.72 6.68
N ILE A 6 2.79 -16.99 6.35
CA ILE A 6 1.46 -17.48 5.96
C ILE A 6 0.51 -17.44 7.16
N CYS A 7 0.91 -18.00 8.30
CA CYS A 7 0.09 -17.99 9.51
C CYS A 7 -0.26 -16.56 9.95
N ASP A 8 0.72 -15.66 9.93
CA ASP A 8 0.50 -14.26 10.27
C ASP A 8 -0.44 -13.56 9.29
N LEU A 9 -0.33 -13.86 7.98
CA LEU A 9 -1.25 -13.32 6.98
C LEU A 9 -2.70 -13.73 7.26
N LEU A 10 -2.95 -14.98 7.66
CA LEU A 10 -4.27 -15.43 8.09
C LEU A 10 -4.75 -14.58 9.28
N VAL A 11 -3.92 -14.41 10.30
CA VAL A 11 -4.24 -13.60 11.48
C VAL A 11 -4.54 -12.14 11.13
N TYR A 12 -3.73 -11.49 10.30
CA TYR A 12 -3.90 -10.07 9.98
C TYR A 12 -5.03 -9.78 9.00
N SER A 13 -5.45 -10.75 8.20
CA SER A 13 -6.56 -10.57 7.25
C SER A 13 -7.94 -10.87 7.84
N ASN A 14 -8.00 -11.48 9.03
CA ASN A 14 -9.24 -11.85 9.71
C ASN A 14 -9.39 -11.10 11.05
N ASP A 15 -10.62 -10.79 11.46
CA ASP A 15 -10.86 -10.08 12.72
C ASP A 15 -10.68 -10.97 13.93
N VAL A 16 -11.20 -12.20 13.85
CA VAL A 16 -11.07 -13.25 14.86
C VAL A 16 -10.85 -14.57 14.14
N ILE A 17 -9.99 -15.42 14.71
CA ILE A 17 -9.82 -16.82 14.33
C ILE A 17 -10.05 -17.60 15.62
N SER A 18 -11.01 -18.53 15.64
CA SER A 18 -11.24 -19.38 16.80
C SER A 18 -10.05 -20.30 17.05
N GLU A 19 -9.79 -20.56 18.32
CA GLU A 19 -8.84 -21.60 18.74
C GLU A 19 -9.52 -22.97 18.91
N GLU A 20 -10.84 -23.04 18.74
CA GLU A 20 -11.61 -24.28 18.82
C GLU A 20 -11.32 -25.21 17.64
N LYS A 21 -11.49 -26.52 17.86
CA LYS A 21 -11.30 -27.50 16.80
C LYS A 21 -12.44 -27.42 15.78
N ASP A 22 -12.13 -26.92 14.59
CA ASP A 22 -13.02 -26.92 13.43
C ASP A 22 -13.14 -28.33 12.83
N GLN A 23 -14.05 -29.15 13.37
CA GLN A 23 -14.22 -30.54 12.93
C GLN A 23 -14.79 -30.66 11.51
N GLU A 24 -15.57 -29.67 11.06
CA GLU A 24 -16.23 -29.68 9.74
C GLU A 24 -15.47 -28.89 8.67
N GLY A 25 -14.40 -28.17 9.04
CA GLY A 25 -13.61 -27.34 8.14
C GLY A 25 -14.30 -26.04 7.69
N LYS A 26 -15.44 -25.68 8.28
CA LYS A 26 -16.26 -24.54 7.86
C LYS A 26 -15.59 -23.21 8.20
N GLU A 27 -15.07 -23.11 9.42
CA GLU A 27 -14.38 -21.92 9.88
C GLU A 27 -13.06 -21.71 9.13
N THR A 28 -12.32 -22.78 8.92
CA THR A 28 -11.08 -22.78 8.13
C THR A 28 -11.35 -22.25 6.72
N LEU A 29 -12.43 -22.72 6.08
CA LEU A 29 -12.82 -22.25 4.76
C LEU A 29 -13.21 -20.76 4.74
N GLU A 30 -13.87 -20.27 5.79
CA GLU A 30 -14.22 -18.86 5.94
C GLU A 30 -12.98 -17.97 6.09
N VAL A 31 -12.05 -18.35 6.97
CA VAL A 31 -10.76 -17.67 7.18
C VAL A 31 -9.98 -17.56 5.86
N LEU A 32 -9.91 -18.65 5.08
CA LEU A 32 -9.24 -18.66 3.79
C LEU A 32 -9.93 -17.78 2.75
N LYS A 33 -11.27 -17.79 2.69
CA LYS A 33 -12.05 -16.93 1.78
C LYS A 33 -11.86 -15.46 2.11
N ASN A 34 -11.87 -15.08 3.38
CA ASN A 34 -11.65 -13.72 3.84
C ASN A 34 -10.23 -13.25 3.52
N THR A 35 -9.23 -14.09 3.80
CA THR A 35 -7.83 -13.84 3.43
C THR A 35 -7.69 -13.59 1.94
N LYS A 36 -8.24 -14.48 1.11
CA LYS A 36 -8.24 -14.34 -0.36
C LYS A 36 -8.86 -13.02 -0.78
N LYS A 37 -10.01 -12.65 -0.21
CA LYS A 37 -10.70 -11.39 -0.54
C LYS A 37 -9.85 -10.16 -0.21
N ILE A 38 -9.13 -10.15 0.90
CA ILE A 38 -8.20 -9.05 1.23
C ILE A 38 -7.04 -8.98 0.24
N LEU A 39 -6.44 -10.12 -0.10
CA LEU A 39 -5.36 -10.17 -1.11
C LEU A 39 -5.84 -9.72 -2.50
N GLU A 40 -7.05 -10.09 -2.89
CA GLU A 40 -7.67 -9.64 -4.14
C GLU A 40 -7.89 -8.13 -4.15
N ILE A 41 -8.28 -7.53 -3.02
CA ILE A 41 -8.37 -6.08 -2.89
C ILE A 41 -6.98 -5.44 -3.00
N ILE A 42 -5.95 -6.03 -2.40
CA ILE A 42 -4.58 -5.50 -2.46
C ILE A 42 -4.07 -5.44 -3.90
N ASN A 43 -4.07 -6.55 -4.63
CA ASN A 43 -3.47 -6.60 -5.97
C ASN A 43 -4.05 -7.75 -6.80
N SER A 44 -5.09 -7.47 -7.57
CA SER A 44 -5.68 -8.40 -8.54
C SER A 44 -6.34 -7.67 -9.70
N LYS A 45 -6.86 -8.41 -10.68
CA LYS A 45 -7.68 -7.84 -11.76
C LYS A 45 -9.16 -7.76 -11.43
N ASN A 46 -9.57 -8.20 -10.23
CA ASN A 46 -10.98 -8.24 -9.85
C ASN A 46 -11.54 -6.82 -9.72
N PRO A 47 -12.81 -6.59 -10.09
CA PRO A 47 -13.53 -5.39 -9.71
C PRO A 47 -13.42 -5.15 -8.21
N GLY A 48 -13.17 -3.92 -7.81
CA GLY A 48 -12.94 -3.59 -6.41
C GLY A 48 -11.49 -3.68 -5.93
N SER A 49 -10.55 -4.18 -6.74
CA SER A 49 -9.13 -4.21 -6.37
C SER A 49 -8.51 -2.80 -6.38
N LEU A 50 -7.84 -2.42 -5.30
CA LEU A 50 -7.08 -1.18 -5.21
C LEU A 50 -5.81 -1.23 -6.06
N GLY A 51 -5.25 -2.41 -6.35
CA GLY A 51 -4.05 -2.53 -7.18
C GLY A 51 -2.84 -1.79 -6.59
N LEU A 52 -2.58 -2.03 -5.31
CA LEU A 52 -1.45 -1.49 -4.56
C LEU A 52 -0.15 -2.07 -5.11
N HIS A 53 0.73 -1.20 -5.62
CA HIS A 53 1.97 -1.63 -6.23
C HIS A 53 2.96 -2.11 -5.15
N PRO A 54 3.41 -3.38 -5.15
CA PRO A 54 4.21 -3.95 -4.07
C PRO A 54 5.43 -3.11 -3.70
N ILE A 55 6.14 -2.54 -4.69
CA ILE A 55 7.35 -1.73 -4.46
C ILE A 55 7.14 -0.53 -3.51
N ILE A 56 5.93 0.04 -3.45
CA ILE A 56 5.60 1.17 -2.58
C ILE A 56 5.20 0.67 -1.18
N TYR A 57 4.44 -0.43 -1.12
CA TYR A 57 3.79 -0.86 0.11
C TYR A 57 4.57 -1.90 0.91
N PHE A 58 5.35 -2.75 0.26
CA PHE A 58 5.98 -3.92 0.90
C PHE A 58 7.51 -3.88 0.91
N TYR A 59 8.13 -3.00 0.12
CA TYR A 59 9.58 -2.99 -0.08
C TYR A 59 10.21 -1.68 0.40
N SER A 60 11.49 -1.72 0.76
CA SER A 60 12.28 -0.50 0.93
C SER A 60 12.56 0.19 -0.39
N LYS A 61 13.01 1.45 -0.35
CA LYS A 61 13.63 2.11 -1.51
C LYS A 61 14.75 1.30 -2.16
N LYS A 62 15.45 0.48 -1.34
CA LYS A 62 16.56 -0.39 -1.76
C LYS A 62 16.07 -1.74 -2.32
N GLY A 63 14.77 -1.99 -2.36
CA GLY A 63 14.19 -3.23 -2.91
C GLY A 63 14.15 -4.41 -1.96
N ASN A 64 14.36 -4.20 -0.66
CA ASN A 64 14.28 -5.26 0.34
C ASN A 64 12.83 -5.45 0.78
N PHE A 65 12.33 -6.68 0.76
CA PHE A 65 10.99 -6.99 1.27
C PHE A 65 10.92 -6.73 2.79
N LYS A 66 9.87 -6.04 3.23
CA LYS A 66 9.59 -5.68 4.63
C LYS A 66 8.30 -6.38 5.08
N PRO A 67 8.38 -7.53 5.77
CA PRO A 67 7.19 -8.26 6.23
C PRO A 67 6.25 -7.42 7.10
N ALA A 68 6.79 -6.52 7.93
CA ALA A 68 5.99 -5.63 8.77
C ALA A 68 5.12 -4.68 7.94
N ASN A 69 5.66 -4.12 6.85
CA ASN A 69 4.91 -3.26 5.94
C ASN A 69 3.85 -4.04 5.17
N PHE A 70 4.15 -5.29 4.79
CA PHE A 70 3.16 -6.17 4.17
C PHE A 70 1.96 -6.39 5.11
N TYR A 71 2.19 -6.77 6.36
CA TYR A 71 1.11 -6.94 7.34
C TYR A 71 0.38 -5.63 7.65
N ALA A 72 1.09 -4.51 7.75
CA ALA A 72 0.50 -3.20 7.94
C ALA A 72 -0.43 -2.83 6.78
N THR A 73 -0.06 -3.18 5.54
CA THR A 73 -0.89 -2.96 4.36
C THR A 73 -2.14 -3.84 4.37
N VAL A 74 -2.01 -5.11 4.77
CA VAL A 74 -3.16 -6.02 4.95
C VAL A 74 -4.14 -5.44 5.96
N LEU A 75 -3.65 -5.00 7.12
CA LEU A 75 -4.46 -4.36 8.15
C LEU A 75 -5.08 -3.04 7.66
N PHE A 76 -4.33 -2.21 6.94
CA PHE A 76 -4.80 -0.94 6.40
C PHE A 76 -5.94 -1.16 5.42
N VAL A 77 -5.80 -2.08 4.46
CA VAL A 77 -6.85 -2.42 3.49
C VAL A 77 -8.08 -2.99 4.18
N ARG A 78 -7.89 -3.82 5.21
CA ARG A 78 -8.98 -4.34 6.03
C ARG A 78 -9.74 -3.20 6.72
N GLU A 79 -9.03 -2.26 7.32
CA GLU A 79 -9.62 -1.09 7.98
C GLU A 79 -10.38 -0.20 6.99
N LEU A 80 -9.79 0.09 5.82
CA LEU A 80 -10.45 0.86 4.77
C LEU A 80 -11.76 0.19 4.31
N LYS A 81 -11.75 -1.14 4.14
CA LYS A 81 -12.94 -1.91 3.77
C LYS A 81 -14.01 -1.83 4.86
N GLN A 82 -13.63 -2.02 6.13
CA GLN A 82 -14.55 -1.98 7.27
C GLN A 82 -15.18 -0.59 7.46
N LYS A 83 -14.38 0.47 7.32
CA LYS A 83 -14.81 1.86 7.46
C LYS A 83 -15.39 2.47 6.17
N LYS A 84 -15.42 1.71 5.07
CA LYS A 84 -15.84 2.18 3.73
C LYS A 84 -15.07 3.43 3.27
N GLN A 85 -13.75 3.46 3.49
CA GLN A 85 -12.88 4.60 3.21
C GLN A 85 -12.06 4.45 1.91
N PHE A 86 -12.44 3.55 0.99
CA PHE A 86 -11.72 3.40 -0.28
C PHE A 86 -11.75 4.69 -1.12
N ASP A 87 -12.84 5.44 -1.12
CA ASP A 87 -12.93 6.71 -1.85
C ASP A 87 -12.01 7.76 -1.26
N LYS A 88 -12.01 7.90 0.07
CA LYS A 88 -11.10 8.78 0.81
C LYS A 88 -9.64 8.45 0.52
N PHE A 89 -9.28 7.17 0.54
CA PHE A 89 -7.94 6.75 0.19
C PHE A 89 -7.62 7.04 -1.28
N THR A 90 -8.55 6.76 -2.19
CA THR A 90 -8.37 6.96 -3.64
C THR A 90 -8.15 8.43 -3.98
N SER A 91 -8.84 9.36 -3.31
CA SER A 91 -8.71 10.80 -3.58
C SER A 91 -7.36 11.40 -3.21
N VAL A 92 -6.60 10.77 -2.29
CA VAL A 92 -5.28 11.24 -1.83
C VAL A 92 -4.14 10.28 -2.19
N ARG A 93 -4.43 9.31 -3.07
CA ARG A 93 -3.55 8.15 -3.27
C ARG A 93 -2.19 8.54 -3.86
N ALA A 94 -2.14 9.48 -4.81
CA ALA A 94 -0.88 9.89 -5.43
C ALA A 94 0.07 10.50 -4.40
N GLU A 95 -0.43 11.44 -3.60
CA GLU A 95 0.30 12.12 -2.54
C GLU A 95 0.69 11.16 -1.41
N PHE A 96 -0.20 10.22 -1.08
CA PHE A 96 0.06 9.19 -0.09
C PHE A 96 1.21 8.27 -0.50
N GLU A 97 1.18 7.74 -1.72
CA GLU A 97 2.24 6.86 -2.25
C GLU A 97 3.57 7.60 -2.37
N GLU A 98 3.54 8.87 -2.80
CA GLU A 98 4.73 9.73 -2.87
C GLU A 98 5.32 9.99 -1.47
N PHE A 99 4.48 10.29 -0.48
CA PHE A 99 4.91 10.51 0.90
C PHE A 99 5.59 9.26 1.47
N ILE A 100 4.97 8.09 1.33
CA ILE A 100 5.52 6.82 1.80
C ILE A 100 6.86 6.55 1.14
N TYR A 101 6.93 6.68 -0.19
CA TYR A 101 8.15 6.43 -0.92
C TYR A 101 9.25 7.40 -0.48
N LYS A 102 9.00 8.71 -0.51
CA LYS A 102 9.99 9.73 -0.12
C LYS A 102 10.49 9.56 1.31
N ASN A 103 9.59 9.21 2.24
CA ASN A 103 9.86 9.13 3.67
C ASN A 103 10.06 7.68 4.19
N ASP A 104 10.53 6.74 3.36
CA ASP A 104 10.79 5.33 3.73
C ASP A 104 11.67 5.17 5.00
N TYR A 105 12.57 6.12 5.25
CA TYR A 105 13.42 6.16 6.44
C TYR A 105 12.64 6.32 7.76
N ILE A 106 11.46 6.97 7.74
CA ILE A 106 10.57 7.08 8.91
C ILE A 106 9.97 5.71 9.23
N ILE A 107 9.51 5.00 8.19
CA ILE A 107 8.94 3.66 8.31
C ILE A 107 9.99 2.68 8.87
N ASP A 108 11.24 2.79 8.40
CA ASP A 108 12.36 1.99 8.91
C ASP A 108 12.67 2.26 10.38
N GLN A 109 12.63 3.51 10.82
CA GLN A 109 12.86 3.85 12.22
C GLN A 109 11.78 3.27 13.14
N ILE A 110 10.50 3.31 12.73
CA ILE A 110 9.40 2.70 13.50
C ILE A 110 9.63 1.18 13.64
N ASN A 111 9.97 0.51 12.53
CA ASN A 111 10.27 -0.93 12.54
C ASN A 111 11.45 -1.27 13.48
N ARG A 112 12.54 -0.48 13.44
CA ARG A 112 13.73 -0.70 14.30
C ARG A 112 13.44 -0.46 15.78
N ASN A 113 12.66 0.57 16.11
CA ASN A 113 12.36 0.92 17.49
C ASN A 113 11.55 -0.17 18.23
N LEU A 114 10.71 -0.91 17.50
CA LEU A 114 9.84 -1.94 18.09
C LEU A 114 10.47 -3.34 18.11
N ARG A 115 11.61 -3.53 17.41
CA ARG A 115 12.45 -4.75 17.38
C ARG A 115 11.68 -6.05 17.05
N SER A 116 10.50 -5.96 16.44
CA SER A 116 9.68 -7.12 16.06
C SER A 116 8.72 -6.76 14.94
N THR A 117 8.70 -7.62 13.91
CA THR A 117 7.79 -7.51 12.75
C THR A 117 6.33 -7.45 13.17
N LYS A 118 5.89 -8.33 14.08
CA LYS A 118 4.49 -8.39 14.54
C LYS A 118 4.10 -7.16 15.33
N LYS A 119 4.99 -6.69 16.21
CA LYS A 119 4.76 -5.48 17.01
C LYS A 119 4.69 -4.22 16.15
N SER A 120 5.30 -4.22 14.97
CA SER A 120 5.38 -3.06 14.07
C SER A 120 4.19 -2.95 13.11
N ALA A 121 3.49 -4.04 12.82
CA ALA A 121 2.39 -4.06 11.86
C ALA A 121 1.25 -3.08 12.23
N ILE A 122 0.79 -3.10 13.49
CA ILE A 122 -0.29 -2.21 13.97
C ILE A 122 0.17 -0.73 13.97
N PRO A 123 1.31 -0.37 14.58
CA PRO A 123 1.85 0.99 14.52
C PRO A 123 2.04 1.52 13.10
N LEU A 124 2.49 0.70 12.15
CA LEU A 124 2.64 1.10 10.76
C LEU A 124 1.29 1.28 10.05
N LYS A 125 0.31 0.41 10.33
CA LYS A 125 -1.06 0.63 9.84
C LYS A 125 -1.61 1.95 10.34
N GLU A 126 -1.42 2.25 11.63
CA GLU A 126 -1.85 3.52 12.20
C GLU A 126 -1.11 4.73 11.61
N LEU A 127 0.15 4.56 11.21
CA LEU A 127 0.88 5.57 10.46
C LEU A 127 0.22 5.80 9.09
N PHE A 128 -0.13 4.74 8.36
CA PHE A 128 -0.83 4.86 7.08
C PHE A 128 -2.17 5.58 7.23
N VAL A 129 -2.96 5.24 8.24
CA VAL A 129 -4.23 5.95 8.53
C VAL A 129 -3.96 7.43 8.84
N LEU A 130 -2.96 7.74 9.68
CA LEU A 130 -2.59 9.11 10.00
C LEU A 130 -2.18 9.91 8.76
N ILE A 131 -1.37 9.34 7.87
CA ILE A 131 -0.93 10.01 6.63
C ILE A 131 -2.14 10.24 5.72
N MET A 132 -2.97 9.22 5.49
CA MET A 132 -4.17 9.34 4.67
C MET A 132 -5.13 10.40 5.19
N ASP A 133 -5.42 10.38 6.50
CA ASP A 133 -6.34 11.34 7.12
C ASP A 133 -5.77 12.76 7.03
N SER A 134 -4.48 12.95 7.33
CA SER A 134 -3.85 14.27 7.25
C SER A 134 -3.85 14.83 5.82
N LEU A 135 -3.58 13.99 4.81
CA LEU A 135 -3.63 14.41 3.40
C LEU A 135 -5.05 14.79 2.98
N ALA A 136 -6.05 14.04 3.43
CA ALA A 136 -7.45 14.34 3.15
C ALA A 136 -7.92 15.64 3.82
N ASP A 137 -7.31 15.99 4.95
CA ASP A 137 -7.53 17.26 5.66
C ASP A 137 -6.72 18.43 5.04
N GLY A 138 -5.96 18.17 3.97
CA GLY A 138 -5.18 19.19 3.25
C GLY A 138 -3.84 19.56 3.90
N CYS A 139 -3.36 18.77 4.87
CA CYS A 139 -2.06 19.00 5.49
C CYS A 139 -0.91 18.82 4.48
N ASN A 140 0.10 19.68 4.58
CA ASN A 140 1.32 19.53 3.79
C ASN A 140 2.28 18.50 4.42
N GLU A 141 3.34 18.14 3.69
CA GLU A 141 4.34 17.17 4.14
C GLU A 141 5.00 17.53 5.49
N PHE A 142 5.24 18.82 5.75
CA PHE A 142 5.85 19.26 7.00
C PHE A 142 4.93 18.97 8.19
N ASP A 143 3.65 19.33 8.09
CA ASP A 143 2.67 19.12 9.15
C ASP A 143 2.49 17.63 9.46
N ILE A 144 2.45 16.78 8.42
CA ILE A 144 2.37 15.33 8.57
C ILE A 144 3.60 14.80 9.31
N ARG A 145 4.81 15.22 8.92
CA ARG A 145 6.06 14.79 9.58
C ARG A 145 6.09 15.20 11.06
N GLN A 146 5.55 16.37 11.41
CA GLN A 146 5.45 16.78 12.81
C GLN A 146 4.41 15.97 13.58
N ALA A 147 3.26 15.67 12.99
CA ALA A 147 2.25 14.80 13.59
C ALA A 147 2.83 13.40 13.88
N ILE A 148 3.61 12.85 12.95
CA ILE A 148 4.33 11.57 13.12
C ILE A 148 5.31 11.66 14.28
N LYS A 149 6.16 12.70 14.33
CA LYS A 149 7.15 12.88 15.40
C LYS A 149 6.50 13.01 16.78
N LYS A 150 5.31 13.62 16.86
CA LYS A 150 4.54 13.72 18.10
C LYS A 150 3.95 12.38 18.53
N LYS A 151 3.50 11.55 17.57
CA LYS A 151 2.88 10.24 17.86
C LYS A 151 3.90 9.16 18.18
N TYR A 152 5.05 9.14 17.50
CA TYR A 152 6.07 8.11 17.64
C TYR A 152 7.33 8.69 18.28
N ASN A 153 7.65 8.20 19.49
CA ASN A 153 8.87 8.58 20.19
C ASN A 153 10.12 8.15 19.40
N LYS A 154 11.21 8.93 19.52
CA LYS A 154 12.53 8.62 18.93
C LYS A 154 12.52 8.49 17.40
N ILE A 155 11.71 9.29 16.71
CA ILE A 155 11.82 9.46 15.25
C ILE A 155 12.67 10.69 14.95
N ASN A 156 13.76 10.48 14.20
CA ASN A 156 14.52 11.55 13.57
C ASN A 156 13.88 11.86 12.21
N LEU A 157 13.54 13.13 11.99
CA LEU A 157 12.99 13.59 10.71
C LEU A 157 14.10 13.91 9.70
N VAL A 158 15.36 13.97 10.10
CA VAL A 158 16.48 14.11 9.16
C VAL A 158 16.75 12.75 8.51
N ASN A 159 16.86 12.73 7.18
CA ASN A 159 17.25 11.54 6.44
C ASN A 159 18.78 11.46 6.46
N ASP A 160 19.33 10.66 7.37
CA ASP A 160 20.76 10.35 7.37
C ASP A 160 21.04 9.36 6.24
N GLU A 161 21.35 9.89 5.05
CA GLU A 161 21.74 9.05 3.92
C GLU A 161 23.07 8.33 4.22
N ASP A 162 23.20 7.08 3.76
CA ASP A 162 24.42 6.30 3.92
C ASP A 162 25.64 7.08 3.36
N GLU A 163 26.79 7.04 4.04
CA GLU A 163 28.03 7.69 3.60
C GLU A 163 28.36 7.38 2.13
N ILE A 164 28.49 8.44 1.31
CA ILE A 164 28.73 8.33 -0.14
C ILE A 164 30.19 7.93 -0.36
N GLY A 165 30.40 6.68 -0.77
CA GLY A 165 31.70 6.23 -1.29
C GLY A 165 31.82 6.47 -2.79
N GLU A 166 33.04 6.42 -3.31
CA GLU A 166 33.33 6.63 -4.75
C GLU A 166 32.64 5.61 -5.67
N SER A 167 32.36 4.40 -5.18
CA SER A 167 31.75 3.32 -5.98
C SER A 167 30.34 2.96 -5.52
N PHE A 168 29.51 2.56 -6.49
CA PHE A 168 28.16 2.07 -6.22
C PHE A 168 28.18 0.71 -5.51
N ASN A 169 27.67 0.66 -4.28
CA ASN A 169 27.36 -0.59 -3.61
C ASN A 169 26.05 -1.22 -4.17
N ALA A 170 25.80 -2.48 -3.82
CA ALA A 170 24.62 -3.21 -4.32
C ALA A 170 23.28 -2.50 -3.98
N ASN A 171 23.17 -1.92 -2.77
CA ASN A 171 21.98 -1.20 -2.34
C ASN A 171 21.71 0.05 -3.20
N ARG A 172 22.75 0.84 -3.49
CA ARG A 172 22.64 2.04 -4.33
C ARG A 172 22.30 1.71 -5.77
N LYS A 173 22.83 0.61 -6.32
CA LYS A 173 22.44 0.12 -7.66
C LYS A 173 20.95 -0.24 -7.70
N SER A 174 20.48 -0.97 -6.69
CA SER A 174 19.07 -1.35 -6.55
C SER A 174 18.16 -0.13 -6.43
N GLU A 175 18.51 0.81 -5.56
CA GLU A 175 17.76 2.07 -5.37
C GLU A 175 17.75 2.93 -6.63
N THR A 176 18.87 3.02 -7.36
CA THR A 176 18.95 3.72 -8.65
C THR A 176 18.01 3.07 -9.68
N TYR A 177 17.98 1.74 -9.75
CA TYR A 177 17.08 1.03 -10.65
C TYR A 177 15.62 1.27 -10.29
N ILE A 178 15.25 1.13 -9.01
CA ILE A 178 13.87 1.31 -8.52
C ILE A 178 13.39 2.74 -8.73
N SER A 179 14.20 3.74 -8.37
CA SER A 179 13.85 5.15 -8.56
C SER A 179 13.71 5.51 -10.05
N THR A 180 14.54 4.95 -10.92
CA THR A 180 14.42 5.13 -12.37
C THR A 180 13.15 4.49 -12.90
N ALA A 181 12.84 3.25 -12.50
CA ALA A 181 11.63 2.54 -12.90
C ALA A 181 10.36 3.26 -12.42
N LEU A 182 10.37 3.83 -11.20
CA LEU A 182 9.24 4.59 -10.66
C LEU A 182 9.02 5.94 -11.35
N LYS A 183 10.06 6.56 -11.92
CA LYS A 183 9.91 7.80 -12.71
C LYS A 183 9.18 7.57 -14.04
N SER A 184 9.35 6.40 -14.64
CA SER A 184 8.72 6.03 -15.91
C SER A 184 7.50 5.11 -15.75
N VAL A 185 7.07 4.83 -14.52
CA VAL A 185 5.98 3.90 -14.25
C VAL A 185 4.64 4.45 -14.72
N VAL A 186 3.79 3.56 -15.22
CA VAL A 186 2.41 3.91 -15.58
C VAL A 186 1.65 4.29 -14.31
N ARG A 187 1.00 5.46 -14.36
CA ARG A 187 0.13 5.97 -13.30
C ARG A 187 -1.33 5.88 -13.70
N CYS A 188 -2.20 5.73 -12.71
CA CYS A 188 -3.63 5.69 -12.90
C CYS A 188 -4.15 7.06 -13.32
N GLY A 189 -4.89 7.12 -14.44
CA GLY A 189 -5.47 8.38 -14.94
C GLY A 189 -6.56 8.98 -14.05
N ILE A 190 -7.02 8.26 -13.01
CA ILE A 190 -8.04 8.73 -12.06
C ILE A 190 -7.43 9.22 -10.75
N CYS A 191 -6.59 8.40 -10.10
CA CYS A 191 -6.06 8.71 -8.76
C CYS A 191 -4.58 9.09 -8.74
N GLY A 192 -3.89 9.09 -9.89
CA GLY A 192 -2.46 9.41 -10.00
C GLY A 192 -1.48 8.41 -9.37
N GLY A 193 -1.98 7.37 -8.70
CA GLY A 193 -1.18 6.33 -8.06
C GLY A 193 -0.47 5.41 -9.06
N VAL A 194 0.58 4.74 -8.60
CA VAL A 194 1.39 3.80 -9.37
C VAL A 194 0.58 2.54 -9.70
N VAL A 195 0.55 2.14 -10.97
CA VAL A 195 -0.20 0.98 -11.44
C VAL A 195 0.73 -0.21 -11.61
N HIS A 196 0.37 -1.34 -11.01
CA HIS A 196 1.05 -2.61 -11.25
C HIS A 196 0.47 -3.30 -12.49
N VAL A 197 1.33 -3.85 -13.35
CA VAL A 197 0.91 -4.49 -14.61
C VAL A 197 -0.14 -5.59 -14.40
N ASN A 198 -0.04 -6.33 -13.29
CA ASN A 198 -0.98 -7.42 -12.96
C ASN A 198 -2.28 -6.95 -12.29
N SER A 199 -2.42 -5.66 -11.98
CA SER A 199 -3.63 -5.07 -11.38
C SER A 199 -3.92 -3.72 -12.03
N SER A 200 -4.19 -3.80 -13.33
CA SER A 200 -4.54 -2.69 -14.19
C SER A 200 -5.85 -2.98 -14.91
N SER A 201 -6.57 -1.92 -15.25
CA SER A 201 -7.77 -1.91 -16.06
C SER A 201 -7.64 -0.82 -17.13
N VAL A 202 -8.33 -0.99 -18.25
CA VAL A 202 -8.43 0.04 -19.29
C VAL A 202 -9.81 0.69 -19.16
N ASP A 203 -9.82 1.99 -18.95
CA ASP A 203 -11.02 2.82 -18.85
C ASP A 203 -11.08 3.82 -20.00
N HIS A 204 -12.28 4.32 -20.29
CA HIS A 204 -12.47 5.41 -21.23
C HIS A 204 -12.37 6.75 -20.49
N ILE A 205 -11.56 7.71 -20.97
CA ILE A 205 -11.48 9.06 -20.40
C ILE A 205 -12.88 9.70 -20.41
N VAL A 206 -13.48 9.83 -21.60
CA VAL A 206 -14.91 10.14 -21.78
C VAL A 206 -15.69 8.84 -21.75
N ARG A 207 -16.64 8.70 -20.82
CA ARG A 207 -17.37 7.44 -20.67
C ARG A 207 -18.18 7.12 -21.93
N LYS A 208 -18.36 5.84 -22.21
CA LYS A 208 -19.22 5.36 -23.30
C LYS A 208 -20.66 5.90 -23.21
N ARG A 209 -21.20 6.01 -21.99
CA ARG A 209 -22.55 6.59 -21.74
C ARG A 209 -22.64 8.08 -22.08
N ASP A 210 -21.51 8.77 -22.02
CA ASP A 210 -21.37 10.20 -22.31
C ASP A 210 -20.93 10.44 -23.77
N GLY A 211 -20.96 9.40 -24.63
CA GLY A 211 -20.62 9.47 -26.06
C GLY A 211 -19.16 9.15 -26.41
N GLY A 212 -18.34 8.71 -25.45
CA GLY A 212 -16.94 8.37 -25.69
C GLY A 212 -16.74 7.13 -26.58
N LEU A 213 -15.75 7.20 -27.48
CA LEU A 213 -15.39 6.12 -28.41
C LEU A 213 -14.31 5.20 -27.82
N GLY A 214 -14.25 3.95 -28.28
CA GLY A 214 -13.22 2.97 -27.90
C GLY A 214 -11.90 3.15 -28.66
N SER A 215 -11.39 4.38 -28.78
CA SER A 215 -10.09 4.68 -29.39
C SER A 215 -8.97 4.64 -28.35
N ALA A 216 -7.73 4.38 -28.80
CA ALA A 216 -6.56 4.43 -27.92
C ALA A 216 -6.38 5.83 -27.27
N GLU A 217 -6.74 6.90 -27.98
CA GLU A 217 -6.69 8.28 -27.48
C GLU A 217 -7.71 8.56 -26.37
N ASN A 218 -8.85 7.87 -26.37
CA ASN A 218 -9.83 7.95 -25.29
C ASN A 218 -9.57 6.88 -24.21
N GLY A 219 -8.50 6.10 -24.32
CA GLY A 219 -8.13 5.06 -23.37
C GLY A 219 -7.21 5.60 -22.27
N GLN A 220 -7.44 5.17 -21.04
CA GLN A 220 -6.52 5.43 -19.92
C GLN A 220 -6.32 4.18 -19.08
N ILE A 221 -5.11 4.01 -18.55
CA ILE A 221 -4.82 2.95 -17.59
C ILE A 221 -5.30 3.39 -16.21
N THR A 222 -6.00 2.51 -15.53
CA THR A 222 -6.59 2.76 -14.21
C THR A 222 -6.42 1.56 -13.30
N HIS A 223 -6.52 1.76 -11.99
CA HIS A 223 -6.71 0.63 -11.07
C HIS A 223 -8.13 0.07 -11.20
N PRO A 224 -8.35 -1.22 -10.95
CA PRO A 224 -9.68 -1.83 -11.05
C PRO A 224 -10.74 -1.12 -10.21
N TYR A 225 -10.45 -0.75 -8.95
CA TYR A 225 -11.36 0.01 -8.11
C TYR A 225 -11.66 1.40 -8.67
N CYS A 226 -10.64 2.10 -9.19
CA CYS A 226 -10.84 3.44 -9.74
C CYS A 226 -11.82 3.43 -10.91
N ASN A 227 -11.71 2.44 -11.81
CA ASN A 227 -12.63 2.23 -12.91
C ASN A 227 -14.02 1.78 -12.44
N THR A 228 -14.07 0.74 -11.59
CA THR A 228 -15.33 0.03 -11.29
C THR A 228 -16.14 0.62 -10.14
N GLY A 229 -15.49 1.19 -9.14
CA GLY A 229 -16.11 1.68 -7.91
C GLY A 229 -16.07 3.20 -7.74
N TYR A 230 -14.93 3.83 -8.03
CA TYR A 230 -14.73 5.26 -7.75
C TYR A 230 -15.31 6.18 -8.83
N LYS A 231 -15.01 5.90 -10.10
CA LYS A 231 -15.47 6.74 -11.22
C LYS A 231 -16.93 6.48 -11.59
N ASN A 232 -17.56 5.37 -11.22
CA ASN A 232 -18.86 4.97 -11.80
C ASN A 232 -20.06 5.75 -11.28
#